data_AF-A0A6S6TPE8-F1
#
_entry.id   AF-A0A6S6TPE8-F1
#
_cell.length_a   1.000
_cell.length_b   1.000
_cell.length_c   1.000
_cell.angle_alpha   90.00
_cell.angle_beta   90.00
_cell.angle_gamma   90.00
#
_symmetry.space_group_name_H-M   'P 1'
#
loop_
_entity.id
_entity.type
_entity.pdbx_description
1 polymer ?
#
loop_
_entity_poly.entity_id
_entity_poly.type
_entity_poly.pdbx_seq_one_letter_code
_entity_poly.pdbx_strand_id
1 'polypeptide(L)'
;MVKTPYPDNFDELKAEVRAAGLLERVPVRGMIEMAGIIIALIVVYSTLTLWNPFLLALMMTIIATRAVFVSHDILHLQYFKSKKLSFKLSYPFSAIILSNSSSWWDYKHNVNHHTYCNIVQKDEDIRALNGAFTNDKHRGTNPFIAKHKHIIFWGAMFFMNYAFIAQSYSFVIKRKLWGELGLMLLHWPIIWGTMFYILPFGDALTVYLVHNTLASVWLAFGFITNHLGCEVFEEEDAKNFSWMELQMRGSRSLSGGWFTHWFYGGLNTQIEHHLFPKAPRFNLLKVKDMTQAFAKKHDMFYFETTPLQSYVQINEALKAYK
;
A
#
# COMPACT_ATOMS: atom_id res chain seq x y z
N MET A 1 26.75 -7.49 -13.85
CA MET A 1 27.70 -7.90 -12.80
C MET A 1 26.91 -8.76 -11.83
N VAL A 2 27.31 -10.01 -11.62
CA VAL A 2 26.75 -10.82 -10.53
C VAL A 2 27.22 -10.16 -9.25
N LYS A 3 26.33 -9.43 -8.58
CA LYS A 3 26.61 -8.91 -7.23
C LYS A 3 26.77 -10.13 -6.33
N THR A 4 27.82 -10.15 -5.51
CA THR A 4 27.99 -11.17 -4.48
C THR A 4 26.68 -11.28 -3.68
N PRO A 5 26.09 -12.49 -3.55
CA PRO A 5 24.87 -12.67 -2.76
C PRO A 5 25.08 -12.17 -1.32
N TYR A 6 24.02 -11.66 -0.71
CA TYR A 6 24.06 -11.26 0.68
C TYR A 6 24.17 -12.50 1.59
N PRO A 7 24.80 -12.38 2.76
CA PRO A 7 24.73 -13.45 3.75
C PRO A 7 23.27 -13.73 4.13
N ASP A 8 22.89 -15.00 4.28
CA ASP A 8 21.56 -15.38 4.77
C ASP A 8 21.51 -15.33 6.29
N ASN A 9 21.44 -14.12 6.84
CA ASN A 9 21.49 -13.83 8.27
C ASN A 9 20.23 -13.11 8.79
N PHE A 10 19.10 -13.26 8.09
CA PHE A 10 17.85 -12.61 8.47
C PHE A 10 17.38 -12.98 9.89
N ASP A 11 17.62 -14.22 10.32
CA ASP A 11 17.25 -14.66 11.66
C ASP A 11 18.01 -13.91 12.78
N GLU A 12 19.23 -13.43 12.51
CA GLU A 12 19.99 -12.56 13.42
C GLU A 12 19.28 -11.21 13.59
N LEU A 13 19.04 -10.50 12.49
CA LEU A 13 18.33 -9.20 12.51
C LEU A 13 16.94 -9.34 13.14
N LYS A 14 16.22 -10.42 12.83
CA LYS A 14 14.90 -10.69 13.40
C LYS A 14 14.95 -10.97 14.90
N ALA A 15 16.01 -11.62 15.39
CA ALA A 15 16.22 -11.81 16.82
C ALA A 15 16.48 -10.46 17.53
N GLU A 16 17.33 -9.61 16.95
CA GLU A 16 17.61 -8.26 17.47
C GLU A 16 16.34 -7.40 17.54
N VAL A 17 15.57 -7.32 16.44
CA VAL A 17 14.32 -6.54 16.37
C VAL A 17 13.27 -7.07 17.35
N ARG A 18 13.19 -8.40 17.53
CA ARG A 18 12.31 -9.01 18.53
C ARG A 18 12.75 -8.69 19.95
N ALA A 19 14.05 -8.76 20.26
CA ALA A 19 14.59 -8.45 21.57
C ALA A 19 14.35 -6.99 21.97
N ALA A 20 14.31 -6.08 20.99
CA ALA A 20 13.94 -4.67 21.20
C ALA A 20 12.42 -4.44 21.43
N GLY A 21 11.59 -5.49 21.43
CA GLY A 21 10.14 -5.38 21.62
C GLY A 21 9.38 -4.77 20.44
N LEU A 22 10.04 -4.56 19.29
CA LEU A 22 9.46 -3.81 18.17
C LEU A 22 8.40 -4.58 17.38
N LEU A 23 8.27 -5.89 17.60
CA LEU A 23 7.29 -6.78 16.97
C LEU A 23 6.05 -7.04 17.85
N GLU A 24 5.99 -6.45 19.05
CA GLU A 24 4.88 -6.64 19.97
C GLU A 24 3.56 -6.14 19.38
N ARG A 25 2.47 -6.79 19.79
CA ARG A 25 1.12 -6.40 19.38
C ARG A 25 0.63 -5.25 20.23
N VAL A 26 -0.03 -4.30 19.58
CA VAL A 26 -0.37 -3.01 20.20
C VAL A 26 -1.88 -2.77 20.17
N PRO A 27 -2.69 -3.66 20.78
CA PRO A 27 -4.15 -3.64 20.64
C PRO A 27 -4.78 -2.34 21.15
N VAL A 28 -4.25 -1.77 22.25
CA VAL A 28 -4.76 -0.50 22.81
C VAL A 28 -4.54 0.65 21.83
N ARG A 29 -3.32 0.79 21.29
CA ARG A 29 -3.01 1.82 20.28
C ARG A 29 -3.86 1.61 19.03
N GLY A 30 -3.98 0.36 18.57
CA GLY A 30 -4.83 0.02 17.43
C GLY A 30 -6.29 0.42 17.64
N MET A 31 -6.87 0.14 18.81
CA MET A 31 -8.22 0.57 19.15
C MET A 31 -8.37 2.09 19.19
N ILE A 32 -7.37 2.83 19.66
CA ILE A 32 -7.38 4.31 19.63
C ILE A 32 -7.39 4.82 18.19
N GLU A 33 -6.55 4.29 17.31
CA GLU A 33 -6.50 4.70 15.90
C GLU A 33 -7.80 4.34 15.16
N MET A 34 -8.35 3.15 15.42
CA MET A 34 -9.66 2.72 14.92
C MET A 34 -10.78 3.65 15.39
N ALA A 35 -10.86 3.96 16.69
CA ALA A 35 -11.87 4.85 17.25
C ALA A 35 -11.72 6.27 16.69
N GLY A 36 -10.49 6.78 16.55
CA GLY A 36 -10.24 8.10 15.99
C GLY A 36 -10.80 8.27 14.57
N ILE A 37 -10.68 7.26 13.72
CA ILE A 37 -11.26 7.29 12.36
C ILE A 37 -12.79 7.29 12.41
N ILE A 38 -13.40 6.44 13.25
CA ILE A 38 -14.87 6.39 13.38
C ILE A 38 -15.41 7.71 13.92
N ILE A 39 -14.76 8.28 14.96
CA ILE A 39 -15.14 9.59 15.51
C ILE A 39 -14.99 10.68 14.45
N ALA A 40 -13.88 10.72 13.70
CA ALA A 40 -13.69 11.68 12.62
C ALA A 40 -14.79 11.58 11.55
N LEU A 41 -15.17 10.36 11.17
CA LEU A 41 -16.26 10.13 10.23
C LEU A 41 -17.60 10.61 10.80
N ILE A 42 -17.91 10.30 12.06
CA ILE A 42 -19.14 10.77 12.73
C ILE A 42 -19.19 12.31 12.75
N VAL A 43 -18.08 12.97 13.10
CA VAL A 43 -18.00 14.44 13.13
C VAL A 43 -18.19 15.04 11.75
N VAL A 44 -17.56 14.48 10.71
CA VAL A 44 -17.75 14.95 9.34
C VAL A 44 -19.21 14.77 8.88
N TYR A 45 -19.80 13.60 9.14
CA TYR A 45 -21.17 13.31 8.72
C TYR A 45 -22.23 14.10 9.50
N SER A 46 -21.97 14.44 10.77
CA SER A 46 -22.86 15.30 11.55
C SER A 46 -22.77 16.78 11.19
N THR A 47 -21.73 17.18 10.45
CA THR A 47 -21.46 18.57 10.08
C THR A 47 -21.47 18.83 8.57
N LEU A 48 -21.88 17.88 7.73
CA LEU A 48 -21.78 17.94 6.25
C LEU A 48 -22.18 19.29 5.65
N THR A 49 -23.33 19.83 6.08
CA THR A 49 -23.92 21.06 5.55
C THR A 49 -23.14 22.34 5.92
N LEU A 50 -22.18 22.24 6.83
CA LEU A 50 -21.33 23.37 7.26
C LEU A 50 -20.06 23.52 6.42
N TRP A 51 -19.72 22.53 5.59
CA TRP A 51 -18.45 22.52 4.86
C TRP A 51 -18.57 23.13 3.47
N ASN A 52 -17.48 23.76 3.02
CA ASN A 52 -17.23 23.92 1.60
C ASN A 52 -16.99 22.52 0.97
N PRO A 53 -17.58 22.19 -0.19
CA PRO A 53 -17.46 20.87 -0.81
C PRO A 53 -16.03 20.41 -1.08
N PHE A 54 -15.11 21.30 -1.46
CA PHE A 54 -13.71 20.95 -1.70
C PHE A 54 -12.96 20.64 -0.39
N LEU A 55 -13.22 21.41 0.67
CA LEU A 55 -12.64 21.15 1.99
C LEU A 55 -13.18 19.85 2.60
N LEU A 56 -14.47 19.57 2.40
CA LEU A 56 -15.09 18.30 2.79
C LEU A 56 -14.45 17.13 2.03
N ALA A 57 -14.22 17.27 0.71
CA ALA A 57 -13.53 16.26 -0.08
C ALA A 57 -12.13 15.96 0.43
N LEU A 58 -11.35 17.01 0.74
CA LEU A 58 -10.02 16.87 1.31
C LEU A 58 -10.06 16.15 2.67
N MET A 59 -10.99 16.53 3.55
CA MET A 59 -11.16 15.86 4.85
C MET A 59 -11.55 14.38 4.68
N MET A 60 -12.49 14.08 3.77
CA MET A 60 -12.87 12.71 3.43
C MET A 60 -11.67 11.91 2.90
N THR A 61 -10.82 12.51 2.07
CA THR A 61 -9.59 11.86 1.57
C THR A 61 -8.63 11.56 2.70
N ILE A 62 -8.42 12.49 3.64
CA ILE A 62 -7.57 12.25 4.81
C ILE A 62 -8.11 11.08 5.62
N ILE A 63 -9.39 11.08 5.97
CA ILE A 63 -10.04 10.01 6.75
C ILE A 63 -9.92 8.67 6.02
N ALA A 64 -10.22 8.62 4.73
CA ALA A 64 -10.13 7.38 3.93
C ALA A 64 -8.69 6.85 3.87
N THR A 65 -7.69 7.70 3.62
CA THR A 65 -6.29 7.29 3.64
C THR A 65 -5.87 6.77 5.01
N ARG A 66 -6.35 7.38 6.11
CA ARG A 66 -6.13 6.83 7.46
C ARG A 66 -6.81 5.48 7.65
N ALA A 67 -8.01 5.28 7.10
CA ALA A 67 -8.71 3.99 7.11
C ALA A 67 -7.95 2.91 6.33
N VAL A 68 -7.32 3.26 5.20
CA VAL A 68 -6.42 2.35 4.45
C VAL A 68 -5.32 1.86 5.37
N PHE A 69 -4.63 2.78 6.05
CA PHE A 69 -3.53 2.44 6.96
C PHE A 69 -3.96 1.60 8.17
N VAL A 70 -5.09 1.92 8.80
CA VAL A 70 -5.60 1.13 9.93
C VAL A 70 -6.03 -0.27 9.47
N SER A 71 -6.73 -0.38 8.33
CA SER A 71 -7.07 -1.68 7.77
C SER A 71 -5.83 -2.50 7.41
N HIS A 72 -4.83 -1.86 6.82
CA HIS A 72 -3.53 -2.46 6.50
C HIS A 72 -2.87 -3.06 7.75
N ASP A 73 -2.78 -2.30 8.84
CA ASP A 73 -2.13 -2.74 10.08
C ASP A 73 -2.88 -3.89 10.76
N ILE A 74 -4.21 -3.82 10.73
CA ILE A 74 -5.06 -4.89 11.22
C ILE A 74 -4.79 -6.17 10.43
N LEU A 75 -4.77 -6.10 9.09
CA LEU A 75 -4.61 -7.27 8.22
C LEU A 75 -3.18 -7.83 8.25
N HIS A 76 -2.19 -7.01 8.58
CA HIS A 76 -0.82 -7.45 8.93
C HIS A 76 -0.67 -8.03 10.34
N LEU A 77 -1.77 -8.08 11.10
CA LEU A 77 -1.80 -8.53 12.48
C LEU A 77 -0.90 -7.69 13.40
N GLN A 78 -0.73 -6.39 13.14
CA GLN A 78 0.10 -5.52 13.97
C GLN A 78 -0.59 -5.20 15.32
N TYR A 79 -1.92 -5.07 15.31
CA TYR A 79 -2.68 -4.72 16.52
C TYR A 79 -3.08 -5.93 17.35
N PHE A 80 -3.49 -7.03 16.69
CA PHE A 80 -4.08 -8.19 17.37
C PHE A 80 -3.38 -9.49 16.96
N LYS A 81 -3.32 -10.46 17.88
CA LYS A 81 -2.74 -11.79 17.61
C LYS A 81 -3.63 -12.67 16.71
N SER A 82 -4.95 -12.53 16.82
CA SER A 82 -5.90 -13.40 16.13
C SER A 82 -6.19 -12.94 14.71
N LYS A 83 -5.87 -13.77 13.71
CA LYS A 83 -6.18 -13.49 12.29
C LYS A 83 -7.69 -13.35 12.06
N LYS A 84 -8.50 -14.24 12.66
CA LYS A 84 -9.97 -14.19 12.56
C LYS A 84 -10.56 -12.90 13.12
N LEU A 85 -10.07 -12.45 14.29
CA LEU A 85 -10.51 -11.18 14.87
C LEU A 85 -10.10 -10.00 13.99
N SER A 86 -8.84 -10.00 13.53
CA SER A 86 -8.30 -8.93 12.69
C SER A 86 -9.10 -8.77 11.40
N PHE A 87 -9.43 -9.86 10.71
CA PHE A 87 -10.30 -9.79 9.54
C PHE A 87 -11.66 -9.14 9.84
N LYS A 88 -12.33 -9.55 10.91
CA LYS A 88 -13.60 -8.93 11.31
C LYS A 88 -13.46 -7.44 11.63
N LEU A 89 -12.40 -7.07 12.34
CA LEU A 89 -12.12 -5.68 12.73
C LEU A 89 -11.65 -4.81 11.55
N SER A 90 -11.17 -5.41 10.45
CA SER A 90 -10.78 -4.67 9.26
C SER A 90 -12.00 -4.17 8.47
N TYR A 91 -13.13 -4.89 8.47
CA TYR A 91 -14.27 -4.61 7.59
C TYR A 91 -14.89 -3.20 7.72
N PRO A 92 -14.99 -2.57 8.91
CA PRO A 92 -15.44 -1.18 8.97
C PRO A 92 -14.53 -0.25 8.17
N PHE A 93 -13.22 -0.50 8.16
CA PHE A 93 -12.22 0.37 7.53
C PHE A 93 -11.98 0.00 6.06
N SER A 94 -11.94 -1.29 5.70
CA SER A 94 -11.79 -1.74 4.32
C SER A 94 -13.11 -1.74 3.55
N ALA A 95 -14.09 -2.52 4.01
CA ALA A 95 -15.30 -2.79 3.25
C ALA A 95 -16.28 -1.60 3.32
N ILE A 96 -16.58 -1.09 4.52
CA ILE A 96 -17.62 -0.06 4.67
C ILE A 96 -17.09 1.33 4.28
N ILE A 97 -15.92 1.73 4.80
CA ILE A 97 -15.36 3.06 4.50
C ILE A 97 -14.78 3.13 3.08
N LEU A 98 -14.13 2.08 2.58
CA LEU A 98 -13.38 2.13 1.31
C LEU A 98 -13.96 1.28 0.18
N SER A 99 -14.99 0.46 0.42
CA SER A 99 -15.50 -0.53 -0.55
C SER A 99 -14.43 -1.52 -1.04
N ASN A 100 -13.42 -1.81 -0.22
CA ASN A 100 -12.34 -2.73 -0.55
C ASN A 100 -12.49 -4.06 0.20
N SER A 101 -12.06 -5.15 -0.44
CA SER A 101 -12.05 -6.48 0.16
C SER A 101 -10.77 -6.69 0.95
N SER A 102 -10.91 -7.00 2.24
CA SER A 102 -9.83 -7.48 3.09
C SER A 102 -9.25 -8.80 2.60
N SER A 103 -10.09 -9.70 2.06
CA SER A 103 -9.64 -10.98 1.51
C SER A 103 -8.84 -10.82 0.22
N TRP A 104 -9.28 -9.94 -0.68
CA TRP A 104 -8.51 -9.59 -1.88
C TRP A 104 -7.18 -8.97 -1.49
N TRP A 105 -7.19 -8.02 -0.55
CA TRP A 105 -5.98 -7.38 -0.08
C TRP A 105 -5.01 -8.37 0.60
N ASP A 106 -5.47 -9.27 1.47
CA ASP A 106 -4.59 -10.29 2.11
C ASP A 106 -3.98 -11.22 1.06
N TYR A 107 -4.75 -11.63 0.05
CA TYR A 107 -4.23 -12.45 -1.04
C TYR A 107 -3.20 -11.71 -1.90
N LYS A 108 -3.56 -10.53 -2.42
CA LYS A 108 -2.67 -9.74 -3.29
C LYS A 108 -1.41 -9.29 -2.54
N HIS A 109 -1.58 -8.76 -1.33
CA HIS A 109 -0.53 -8.06 -0.61
C HIS A 109 0.29 -9.00 0.27
N ASN A 110 -0.34 -9.80 1.14
CA ASN A 110 0.39 -10.66 2.07
C ASN A 110 0.86 -11.96 1.43
N VAL A 111 0.03 -12.61 0.64
CA VAL A 111 0.37 -13.92 0.05
C VAL A 111 1.29 -13.74 -1.16
N ASN A 112 1.03 -12.77 -2.03
CA ASN A 112 1.84 -12.54 -3.23
C ASN A 112 2.96 -11.52 -2.98
N HIS A 113 2.64 -10.22 -2.90
CA HIS A 113 3.64 -9.15 -2.92
C HIS A 113 4.67 -9.23 -1.77
N HIS A 114 4.25 -9.47 -0.52
CA HIS A 114 5.18 -9.61 0.60
C HIS A 114 6.05 -10.86 0.55
N THR A 115 5.56 -11.93 -0.06
CA THR A 115 6.33 -13.18 -0.16
C THR A 115 7.31 -13.12 -1.32
N TYR A 116 6.89 -12.51 -2.44
CA TYR A 116 7.55 -12.60 -3.74
C TYR A 116 7.79 -11.24 -4.40
N CYS A 117 8.02 -10.19 -3.60
CA CYS A 117 8.22 -8.81 -4.07
C CYS A 117 9.13 -8.76 -5.30
N ASN A 118 8.65 -8.14 -6.37
CA ASN A 118 9.35 -7.96 -7.64
C ASN A 118 9.82 -9.25 -8.36
N ILE A 119 9.27 -10.42 -8.01
CA ILE A 119 9.42 -11.64 -8.80
C ILE A 119 8.36 -11.65 -9.91
N VAL A 120 8.79 -11.56 -11.17
CA VAL A 120 7.92 -11.25 -12.33
C VAL A 120 6.73 -12.21 -12.48
N GLN A 121 6.93 -13.48 -12.17
CA GLN A 121 5.90 -14.53 -12.29
C GLN A 121 4.89 -14.54 -11.14
N LYS A 122 5.19 -13.90 -10.01
CA LYS A 122 4.42 -14.02 -8.76
C LYS A 122 3.84 -12.69 -8.28
N ASP A 123 4.55 -11.59 -8.51
CA ASP A 123 4.14 -10.26 -8.08
C ASP A 123 3.44 -9.51 -9.22
N GLU A 124 2.12 -9.38 -9.10
CA GLU A 124 1.31 -8.66 -10.08
C GLU A 124 1.56 -7.14 -10.06
N ASP A 125 2.11 -6.59 -8.97
CA ASP A 125 2.26 -5.15 -8.80
C ASP A 125 3.29 -4.55 -9.76
N ILE A 126 4.29 -5.34 -10.18
CA ILE A 126 5.28 -4.92 -11.19
C ILE A 126 4.84 -5.11 -12.64
N ARG A 127 3.67 -5.71 -12.88
CA ARG A 127 3.16 -5.99 -14.23
C ARG A 127 2.36 -4.84 -14.84
N ALA A 128 2.36 -3.68 -14.19
CA ALA A 128 1.70 -2.47 -14.67
C ALA A 128 2.12 -2.10 -16.11
N LEU A 129 1.20 -1.46 -16.84
CA LEU A 129 1.41 -1.00 -18.22
C LEU A 129 1.92 -2.11 -19.17
N ASN A 130 1.31 -3.30 -19.08
CA ASN A 130 1.71 -4.48 -19.85
C ASN A 130 3.19 -4.85 -19.61
N GLY A 131 3.57 -4.93 -18.34
CA GLY A 131 4.92 -5.33 -17.92
C GLY A 131 5.98 -4.24 -18.07
N ALA A 132 5.65 -2.95 -18.08
CA ALA A 132 6.65 -1.90 -18.29
C ALA A 132 7.77 -1.85 -17.24
N PHE A 133 7.53 -2.40 -16.05
CA PHE A 133 8.49 -2.50 -14.96
C PHE A 133 9.10 -3.89 -14.80
N THR A 134 8.88 -4.80 -15.75
CA THR A 134 9.47 -6.15 -15.75
C THR A 134 10.70 -6.21 -16.65
N ASN A 135 11.34 -7.38 -16.72
CA ASN A 135 12.43 -7.66 -17.67
C ASN A 135 11.92 -7.69 -19.12
N ASP A 136 12.83 -7.48 -20.07
CA ASP A 136 12.51 -7.38 -21.51
C ASP A 136 11.66 -8.55 -22.04
N LYS A 137 11.83 -9.76 -21.50
CA LYS A 137 11.08 -10.96 -21.89
C LYS A 137 9.57 -10.90 -21.58
N HIS A 138 9.17 -10.09 -20.60
CA HIS A 138 7.79 -9.95 -20.13
C HIS A 138 7.19 -8.57 -20.42
N ARG A 139 7.96 -7.69 -21.09
CA ARG A 139 7.47 -6.41 -21.57
C ARG A 139 6.59 -6.62 -22.79
N GLY A 140 5.41 -6.04 -22.75
CA GLY A 140 4.56 -5.96 -23.92
C GLY A 140 5.16 -5.09 -25.03
N THR A 141 4.67 -5.26 -26.25
CA THR A 141 5.19 -4.59 -27.46
C THR A 141 4.15 -3.69 -28.12
N ASN A 142 3.26 -3.05 -27.35
CA ASN A 142 2.18 -2.24 -27.92
C ASN A 142 2.72 -0.84 -28.32
N PRO A 143 2.76 -0.48 -29.63
CA PRO A 143 3.36 0.79 -30.07
C PRO A 143 2.63 2.03 -29.55
N PHE A 144 1.31 1.93 -29.34
CA PHE A 144 0.53 3.02 -28.78
C PHE A 144 0.89 3.25 -27.31
N ILE A 145 1.04 2.17 -26.54
CA ILE A 145 1.49 2.24 -25.15
C ILE A 145 2.92 2.77 -25.10
N ALA A 146 3.82 2.26 -25.93
CA ALA A 146 5.21 2.72 -25.97
C ALA A 146 5.33 4.22 -26.27
N LYS A 147 4.52 4.73 -27.20
CA LYS A 147 4.45 6.16 -27.56
C LYS A 147 3.88 7.03 -26.44
N HIS A 148 2.87 6.55 -25.70
CA HIS A 148 2.13 7.35 -24.70
C HIS A 148 2.34 6.90 -23.25
N LYS A 149 3.36 6.07 -22.98
CA LYS A 149 3.58 5.38 -21.68
C LYS A 149 3.53 6.29 -20.47
N HIS A 150 4.12 7.48 -20.53
CA HIS A 150 4.11 8.42 -19.41
C HIS A 150 2.70 8.94 -19.13
N ILE A 151 1.94 9.31 -20.17
CA ILE A 151 0.58 9.83 -20.03
C ILE A 151 -0.35 8.71 -19.54
N ILE A 152 -0.23 7.50 -20.09
CA ILE A 152 -1.07 6.37 -19.68
C ILE A 152 -0.76 5.97 -18.24
N PHE A 153 0.52 5.82 -17.89
CA PHE A 153 0.92 5.41 -16.54
C PHE A 153 0.51 6.45 -15.48
N TRP A 154 0.91 7.71 -15.65
CA TRP A 154 0.58 8.76 -14.68
C TRP A 154 -0.91 9.13 -14.70
N GLY A 155 -1.56 9.06 -15.86
CA GLY A 155 -3.01 9.22 -15.98
C GLY A 155 -3.78 8.14 -15.24
N ALA A 156 -3.32 6.88 -15.29
CA ALA A 156 -3.95 5.77 -14.56
C ALA A 156 -3.89 5.93 -13.04
N MET A 157 -2.91 6.68 -12.50
CA MET A 157 -2.79 6.92 -11.05
C MET A 157 -3.99 7.70 -10.48
N PHE A 158 -4.70 8.49 -11.30
CA PHE A 158 -5.93 9.18 -10.91
C PHE A 158 -7.14 8.24 -10.76
N PHE A 159 -7.00 6.96 -11.13
CA PHE A 159 -8.07 5.96 -11.08
C PHE A 159 -7.76 4.77 -10.16
N MET A 160 -6.67 4.85 -9.39
CA MET A 160 -6.23 3.70 -8.59
C MET A 160 -7.22 3.27 -7.51
N ASN A 161 -7.96 4.22 -6.90
CA ASN A 161 -9.01 3.87 -5.94
C ASN A 161 -10.11 3.01 -6.60
N TYR A 162 -10.58 3.44 -7.78
CA TYR A 162 -11.57 2.69 -8.55
C TYR A 162 -11.07 1.31 -8.97
N ALA A 163 -9.81 1.22 -9.39
CA ALA A 163 -9.19 -0.06 -9.76
C ALA A 163 -9.16 -1.04 -8.58
N PHE A 164 -8.92 -0.57 -7.35
CA PHE A 164 -8.90 -1.43 -6.16
C PHE A 164 -10.30 -1.90 -5.76
N ILE A 165 -11.30 -1.02 -5.86
CA ILE A 165 -12.71 -1.37 -5.64
C ILE A 165 -13.16 -2.42 -6.68
N ALA A 166 -12.85 -2.20 -7.96
CA ALA A 166 -13.21 -3.12 -9.05
C ALA A 166 -12.54 -4.50 -8.89
N GLN A 167 -11.25 -4.55 -8.53
CA GLN A 167 -10.54 -5.79 -8.27
C GLN A 167 -11.08 -6.51 -7.02
N SER A 168 -11.39 -5.75 -5.96
CA SER A 168 -12.04 -6.28 -4.77
C SER A 168 -13.37 -6.96 -5.10
N TYR A 169 -14.24 -6.30 -5.87
CA TYR A 169 -15.51 -6.87 -6.32
C TYR A 169 -15.30 -8.12 -7.17
N SER A 170 -14.41 -8.06 -8.16
CA SER A 170 -14.08 -9.22 -9.00
C SER A 170 -13.63 -10.41 -8.15
N PHE A 171 -12.79 -10.18 -7.16
CA PHE A 171 -12.25 -11.20 -6.28
C PHE A 171 -13.34 -11.84 -5.41
N VAL A 172 -14.13 -11.05 -4.68
CA VAL A 172 -15.16 -11.59 -3.77
C VAL A 172 -16.27 -12.31 -4.53
N ILE A 173 -16.64 -11.86 -5.72
CA ILE A 173 -17.65 -12.52 -6.57
C ILE A 173 -17.11 -13.85 -7.08
N LYS A 174 -15.91 -13.88 -7.68
CA LYS A 174 -15.30 -15.11 -8.20
C LYS A 174 -15.08 -16.16 -7.09
N ARG A 175 -14.75 -15.70 -5.88
CA ARG A 175 -14.53 -16.56 -4.70
C ARG A 175 -15.80 -16.83 -3.88
N LYS A 176 -16.96 -16.29 -4.29
CA LYS A 176 -18.27 -16.44 -3.61
C LYS A 176 -18.26 -16.00 -2.14
N LEU A 177 -17.52 -14.93 -1.82
CA LEU A 177 -17.41 -14.35 -0.47
C LEU A 177 -18.58 -13.39 -0.20
N TRP A 178 -19.81 -13.93 -0.17
CA TRP A 178 -21.04 -13.12 -0.15
C TRP A 178 -21.19 -12.22 1.07
N GLY A 179 -20.71 -12.65 2.24
CA GLY A 179 -20.75 -11.82 3.45
C GLY A 179 -19.88 -10.57 3.33
N GLU A 180 -18.68 -10.72 2.77
CA GLU A 180 -17.77 -9.59 2.53
C GLU A 180 -18.29 -8.69 1.40
N LEU A 181 -18.84 -9.29 0.32
CA LEU A 181 -19.52 -8.53 -0.73
C LEU A 181 -20.65 -7.67 -0.16
N GLY A 182 -21.49 -8.23 0.72
CA GLY A 182 -22.55 -7.48 1.38
C GLY A 182 -22.01 -6.28 2.17
N LEU A 183 -20.95 -6.48 2.96
CA LEU A 183 -20.29 -5.40 3.71
C LEU A 183 -19.69 -4.33 2.80
N MET A 184 -19.09 -4.71 1.67
CA MET A 184 -18.58 -3.75 0.68
C MET A 184 -19.72 -2.97 0.02
N LEU A 185 -20.83 -3.61 -0.30
CA LEU A 185 -21.98 -2.94 -0.89
C LEU A 185 -22.63 -1.92 0.05
N LEU A 186 -22.50 -2.08 1.38
CA LEU A 186 -22.95 -1.10 2.36
C LEU A 186 -22.20 0.24 2.26
N HIS A 187 -21.00 0.28 1.68
CA HIS A 187 -20.27 1.52 1.42
C HIS A 187 -21.14 2.54 0.66
N TRP A 188 -21.82 2.09 -0.40
CA TRP A 188 -22.56 2.98 -1.28
C TRP A 188 -23.71 3.71 -0.59
N PRO A 189 -24.67 3.04 0.08
CA PRO A 189 -25.73 3.75 0.80
C PRO A 189 -25.22 4.48 2.04
N ILE A 190 -24.28 3.91 2.80
CA ILE A 190 -23.84 4.49 4.08
C ILE A 190 -22.97 5.73 3.86
N ILE A 191 -21.95 5.64 3.00
CA ILE A 191 -21.00 6.73 2.77
C ILE A 191 -21.59 7.70 1.75
N TRP A 192 -21.84 7.26 0.53
CA TRP A 192 -22.24 8.16 -0.56
C TRP A 192 -23.74 8.45 -0.54
N GLY A 193 -24.59 7.47 -0.31
CA GLY A 193 -26.05 7.63 -0.27
C GLY A 193 -26.47 8.65 0.78
N THR A 194 -25.93 8.55 1.99
CA THR A 194 -26.12 9.56 3.05
C THR A 194 -25.67 10.96 2.60
N MET A 195 -24.51 11.07 1.95
CA MET A 195 -23.98 12.36 1.50
C MET A 195 -24.84 12.99 0.41
N PHE A 196 -25.26 12.21 -0.60
CA PHE A 196 -26.17 12.66 -1.66
C PHE A 196 -27.60 12.93 -1.17
N TYR A 197 -28.01 12.32 -0.05
CA TYR A 197 -29.30 12.58 0.58
C TYR A 197 -29.30 13.92 1.34
N ILE A 198 -28.19 14.26 2.02
CA ILE A 198 -28.10 15.45 2.88
C ILE A 198 -27.67 16.70 2.11
N LEU A 199 -26.72 16.58 1.19
CA LEU A 199 -26.15 17.71 0.45
C LEU A 199 -26.89 17.97 -0.87
N PRO A 200 -26.86 19.22 -1.38
CA PRO A 200 -27.23 19.48 -2.77
C PRO A 200 -26.44 18.57 -3.73
N PHE A 201 -27.08 18.10 -4.80
CA PHE A 201 -26.48 17.14 -5.72
C PHE A 201 -25.11 17.59 -6.27
N GLY A 202 -24.98 18.87 -6.63
CA GLY A 202 -23.72 19.44 -7.13
C GLY A 202 -22.59 19.40 -6.10
N ASP A 203 -22.90 19.65 -4.83
CA ASP A 203 -21.93 19.61 -3.74
C ASP A 203 -21.50 18.18 -3.44
N ALA A 204 -22.46 17.25 -3.32
CA ALA A 204 -22.18 15.83 -3.12
C ALA A 204 -21.33 15.25 -4.27
N LEU A 205 -21.66 15.60 -5.52
CA LEU A 205 -20.90 15.18 -6.69
C LEU A 205 -19.49 15.77 -6.69
N THR A 206 -19.33 17.04 -6.30
CA THR A 206 -18.03 17.69 -6.15
C THR A 206 -17.18 16.95 -5.11
N VAL A 207 -17.76 16.65 -3.94
CA VAL A 207 -17.07 15.89 -2.90
C VAL A 207 -16.64 14.52 -3.44
N TYR A 208 -17.55 13.79 -4.09
CA TYR A 208 -17.28 12.48 -4.65
C TYR A 208 -16.12 12.48 -5.64
N LEU A 209 -16.15 13.36 -6.63
CA LEU A 209 -15.13 13.40 -7.68
C LEU A 209 -13.77 13.82 -7.10
N VAL A 210 -13.74 14.93 -6.35
CA VAL A 210 -12.48 15.45 -5.77
C VAL A 210 -11.88 14.44 -4.80
N HIS A 211 -12.70 13.84 -3.93
CA HIS A 211 -12.24 12.82 -3.00
C HIS A 211 -11.59 11.63 -3.71
N ASN A 212 -12.29 11.05 -4.69
CA ASN A 212 -11.81 9.86 -5.39
C ASN A 212 -10.56 10.13 -6.23
N THR A 213 -10.46 11.33 -6.83
CA THR A 213 -9.25 11.77 -7.52
C THR A 213 -8.07 11.89 -6.54
N LEU A 214 -8.24 12.62 -5.43
CA LEU A 214 -7.17 12.80 -4.44
C LEU A 214 -6.78 11.48 -3.76
N ALA A 215 -7.75 10.63 -3.43
CA ALA A 215 -7.50 9.32 -2.84
C ALA A 215 -6.72 8.42 -3.80
N SER A 216 -7.06 8.41 -5.09
CA SER A 216 -6.33 7.64 -6.10
C SER A 216 -4.86 8.08 -6.20
N VAL A 217 -4.62 9.39 -6.26
CA VAL A 217 -3.25 9.94 -6.31
C VAL A 217 -2.47 9.64 -5.03
N TRP A 218 -3.09 9.78 -3.86
CA TRP A 218 -2.41 9.48 -2.59
C TRP A 218 -2.06 7.99 -2.48
N LEU A 219 -3.00 7.10 -2.80
CA LEU A 219 -2.73 5.67 -2.88
C LEU A 219 -1.57 5.41 -3.85
N ALA A 220 -1.60 5.98 -5.06
CA ALA A 220 -0.57 5.79 -6.06
C ALA A 220 0.81 6.15 -5.51
N PHE A 221 0.93 7.32 -4.88
CA PHE A 221 2.16 7.76 -4.26
C PHE A 221 2.63 6.79 -3.18
N GLY A 222 1.74 6.30 -2.33
CA GLY A 222 2.08 5.37 -1.25
C GLY A 222 2.61 4.01 -1.71
N PHE A 223 2.17 3.49 -2.87
CA PHE A 223 2.51 2.13 -3.30
C PHE A 223 3.63 2.10 -4.35
N ILE A 224 3.57 2.93 -5.38
CA ILE A 224 4.48 2.77 -6.54
C ILE A 224 5.92 3.13 -6.21
N THR A 225 6.14 4.15 -5.37
CA THR A 225 7.47 4.71 -5.09
C THR A 225 8.38 3.78 -4.33
N ASN A 226 7.82 2.72 -3.78
CA ASN A 226 8.48 1.86 -2.82
C ASN A 226 9.07 0.59 -3.45
N HIS A 227 8.63 0.21 -4.65
CA HIS A 227 9.13 -1.01 -5.30
C HIS A 227 9.15 -0.95 -6.85
N LEU A 228 8.34 -0.09 -7.50
CA LEU A 228 8.41 0.06 -8.96
C LEU A 228 9.73 0.72 -9.37
N GLY A 229 10.39 0.15 -10.37
CA GLY A 229 11.72 0.59 -10.81
C GLY A 229 12.85 0.20 -9.86
N CYS A 230 12.60 -0.67 -8.88
CA CYS A 230 13.66 -1.40 -8.16
C CYS A 230 14.10 -2.61 -9.00
N GLU A 231 15.02 -3.41 -8.47
CA GLU A 231 15.44 -4.63 -9.14
C GLU A 231 14.28 -5.62 -9.26
N VAL A 232 14.21 -6.33 -10.38
CA VAL A 232 13.20 -7.35 -10.67
C VAL A 232 13.87 -8.67 -10.98
N PHE A 233 13.24 -9.76 -10.55
CA PHE A 233 13.83 -11.09 -10.59
C PHE A 233 12.95 -12.04 -11.39
N GLU A 234 13.56 -12.88 -12.21
CA GLU A 234 12.89 -14.08 -12.70
C GLU A 234 12.85 -15.13 -11.58
N GLU A 235 11.83 -15.98 -11.58
CA GLU A 235 11.68 -17.04 -10.57
C GLU A 235 12.89 -18.00 -10.51
N GLU A 236 13.60 -18.21 -11.61
CA GLU A 236 14.83 -19.02 -11.63
C GLU A 236 16.00 -18.30 -10.96
N ASP A 237 16.20 -17.02 -11.26
CA ASP A 237 17.26 -16.20 -10.67
C ASP A 237 17.04 -16.00 -9.16
N ALA A 238 15.79 -15.82 -8.76
CA ALA A 238 15.40 -15.60 -7.36
C ALA A 238 15.83 -16.73 -6.43
N LYS A 239 15.97 -17.96 -6.93
CA LYS A 239 16.44 -19.13 -6.14
C LYS A 239 17.89 -19.02 -5.69
N ASN A 240 18.66 -18.12 -6.31
CA ASN A 240 20.07 -17.90 -5.97
C ASN A 240 20.26 -16.86 -4.85
N PHE A 241 19.19 -16.22 -4.37
CA PHE A 241 19.24 -15.17 -3.36
C PHE A 241 18.45 -15.58 -2.11
N SER A 242 18.88 -15.09 -0.95
CA SER A 242 18.09 -15.27 0.28
C SER A 242 16.79 -14.47 0.22
N TRP A 243 15.80 -14.85 1.02
CA TRP A 243 14.53 -14.12 1.07
C TRP A 243 14.73 -12.65 1.46
N MET A 244 15.60 -12.37 2.44
CA MET A 244 15.91 -11.00 2.86
C MET A 244 16.55 -10.20 1.75
N GLU A 245 17.49 -10.79 1.00
CA GLU A 245 18.12 -10.12 -0.13
C GLU A 245 17.10 -9.72 -1.21
N LEU A 246 16.17 -10.62 -1.54
CA LEU A 246 15.10 -10.32 -2.48
C LEU A 246 14.24 -9.15 -2.01
N GLN A 247 13.86 -9.10 -0.72
CA GLN A 247 13.08 -8.00 -0.17
C GLN A 247 13.87 -6.68 -0.19
N MET A 248 15.16 -6.69 0.16
CA MET A 248 16.00 -5.49 0.19
C MET A 248 16.30 -4.92 -1.20
N ARG A 249 16.45 -5.77 -2.21
CA ARG A 249 16.76 -5.35 -3.59
C ARG A 249 15.50 -5.03 -4.40
N GLY A 250 14.40 -5.73 -4.12
CA GLY A 250 13.09 -5.54 -4.76
C GLY A 250 12.30 -4.34 -4.23
N SER A 251 12.74 -3.71 -3.13
CA SER A 251 12.06 -2.55 -2.55
C SER A 251 13.06 -1.44 -2.20
N ARG A 252 12.54 -0.25 -1.88
CA ARG A 252 13.33 0.91 -1.44
C ARG A 252 12.61 1.63 -0.31
N SER A 253 13.39 2.22 0.60
CA SER A 253 12.87 3.14 1.62
C SER A 253 13.03 4.60 1.19
N LEU A 254 12.12 5.46 1.64
CA LEU A 254 12.06 6.88 1.34
C LEU A 254 12.37 7.72 2.58
N SER A 255 13.34 8.61 2.41
CA SER A 255 13.73 9.65 3.36
C SER A 255 12.85 10.90 3.24
N GLY A 256 12.95 11.82 4.21
CA GLY A 256 12.20 13.09 4.22
C GLY A 256 11.53 13.45 5.55
N GLY A 257 11.94 12.81 6.64
CA GLY A 257 11.55 13.18 7.99
C GLY A 257 10.10 12.88 8.33
N TRP A 258 9.56 13.64 9.30
CA TRP A 258 8.26 13.35 9.91
C TRP A 258 7.09 13.46 8.91
N PHE A 259 7.15 14.43 7.98
CA PHE A 259 6.07 14.65 7.01
C PHE A 259 5.97 13.50 6.03
N THR A 260 7.10 13.04 5.46
CA THR A 260 7.12 11.84 4.62
C THR A 260 6.60 10.64 5.37
N HIS A 261 7.05 10.43 6.61
CA HIS A 261 6.59 9.29 7.40
C HIS A 261 5.08 9.33 7.68
N TRP A 262 4.53 10.52 7.98
CA TRP A 262 3.09 10.70 8.18
C TRP A 262 2.29 10.51 6.88
N PHE A 263 2.74 11.10 5.78
CA PHE A 263 2.07 11.09 4.48
C PHE A 263 1.98 9.68 3.89
N TYR A 264 3.09 8.94 3.92
CA TYR A 264 3.14 7.54 3.49
C TYR A 264 2.61 6.58 4.57
N GLY A 265 2.24 7.11 5.73
CA GLY A 265 1.80 6.34 6.88
C GLY A 265 2.78 5.24 7.22
N GLY A 266 4.08 5.51 7.32
CA GLY A 266 5.10 4.49 7.63
C GLY A 266 5.47 3.55 6.50
N LEU A 267 4.75 3.53 5.38
CA LEU A 267 5.14 2.75 4.20
C LEU A 267 6.36 3.36 3.49
N ASN A 268 6.81 4.55 3.88
CA ASN A 268 8.10 5.07 3.42
C ASN A 268 9.28 4.18 3.87
N THR A 269 9.12 3.31 4.86
CA THR A 269 10.13 2.32 5.26
C THR A 269 9.78 0.95 4.67
N GLN A 270 9.76 0.85 3.33
CA GLN A 270 9.24 -0.34 2.65
C GLN A 270 10.10 -1.58 2.89
N ILE A 271 11.43 -1.44 2.90
CA ILE A 271 12.34 -2.56 3.15
C ILE A 271 11.97 -3.20 4.51
N GLU A 272 11.82 -2.37 5.54
CA GLU A 272 11.45 -2.81 6.88
C GLU A 272 10.04 -3.39 6.94
N HIS A 273 9.11 -2.80 6.20
CA HIS A 273 7.75 -3.29 6.09
C HIS A 273 7.70 -4.69 5.45
N HIS A 274 8.56 -4.98 4.47
CA HIS A 274 8.67 -6.31 3.86
C HIS A 274 9.36 -7.32 4.77
N LEU A 275 10.44 -6.91 5.43
CA LEU A 275 11.17 -7.77 6.36
C LEU A 275 10.35 -8.07 7.63
N PHE A 276 9.59 -7.09 8.12
CA PHE A 276 8.85 -7.14 9.38
C PHE A 276 7.41 -6.64 9.23
N PRO A 277 6.56 -7.26 8.38
CA PRO A 277 5.19 -6.80 8.14
C PRO A 277 4.34 -6.74 9.41
N LYS A 278 4.71 -7.57 10.38
CA LYS A 278 4.09 -7.70 11.70
C LYS A 278 4.52 -6.62 12.71
N ALA A 279 5.51 -5.79 12.40
CA ALA A 279 5.91 -4.67 13.24
C ALA A 279 4.87 -3.53 13.11
N PRO A 280 4.36 -2.96 14.21
CA PRO A 280 3.49 -1.80 14.15
C PRO A 280 4.15 -0.63 13.41
N ARG A 281 3.41 0.08 12.53
CA ARG A 281 4.00 1.13 11.67
C ARG A 281 4.78 2.22 12.41
N PHE A 282 4.38 2.59 13.63
CA PHE A 282 5.10 3.58 14.44
C PHE A 282 6.44 3.08 15.00
N ASN A 283 6.70 1.77 14.96
CA ASN A 283 8.01 1.19 15.28
C ASN A 283 8.92 1.13 14.04
N LEU A 284 8.40 1.29 12.81
CA LEU A 284 9.17 1.03 11.61
C LEU A 284 10.37 1.95 11.42
N LEU A 285 10.35 3.18 11.93
CA LEU A 285 11.54 4.04 11.94
C LEU A 285 12.67 3.47 12.80
N LYS A 286 12.34 2.87 13.96
CA LYS A 286 13.32 2.19 14.81
C LYS A 286 13.84 0.91 14.16
N VAL A 287 12.95 0.16 13.51
CA VAL A 287 13.32 -1.04 12.74
C VAL A 287 14.23 -0.65 11.56
N LYS A 288 14.00 0.51 10.94
CA LYS A 288 14.85 1.05 9.88
C LYS A 288 16.25 1.35 10.37
N ASP A 289 16.38 2.04 11.50
CA ASP A 289 17.70 2.32 12.08
C ASP A 289 18.49 1.02 12.34
N MET A 290 17.82 -0.01 12.86
CA MET A 290 18.41 -1.34 13.07
C MET A 290 18.79 -2.03 11.75
N THR A 291 17.92 -1.96 10.74
CA THR A 291 18.14 -2.57 9.41
C THR A 291 19.30 -1.90 8.69
N GLN A 292 19.44 -0.57 8.79
CA GLN A 292 20.57 0.18 8.21
C GLN A 292 21.88 -0.16 8.92
N ALA A 293 21.88 -0.25 10.25
CA ALA A 293 23.07 -0.67 11.01
C ALA A 293 23.50 -2.10 10.66
N PHE A 294 22.53 -3.01 10.53
CA PHE A 294 22.75 -4.39 10.14
C PHE A 294 23.27 -4.51 8.70
N ALA A 295 22.68 -3.77 7.76
CA ALA A 295 23.15 -3.72 6.38
C ALA A 295 24.61 -3.25 6.30
N LYS A 296 24.96 -2.21 7.05
CA LYS A 296 26.35 -1.72 7.15
C LYS A 296 27.30 -2.76 7.77
N LYS A 297 26.88 -3.47 8.82
CA LYS A 297 27.68 -4.50 9.50
C LYS A 297 28.05 -5.67 8.56
N HIS A 298 27.16 -6.01 7.64
CA HIS A 298 27.29 -7.17 6.74
C HIS A 298 27.56 -6.80 5.28
N ASP A 299 27.97 -5.55 5.01
CA ASP A 299 28.27 -5.03 3.66
C ASP A 299 27.13 -5.24 2.64
N MET A 300 25.89 -5.07 3.10
CA MET A 300 24.70 -5.13 2.26
C MET A 300 24.27 -3.73 1.83
N PHE A 301 23.83 -3.60 0.57
CA PHE A 301 23.33 -2.33 0.08
C PHE A 301 21.92 -2.07 0.61
N TYR A 302 21.75 -0.94 1.32
CA TYR A 302 20.45 -0.46 1.76
C TYR A 302 19.93 0.61 0.78
N PHE A 303 18.87 0.31 0.05
CA PHE A 303 18.34 1.25 -0.94
C PHE A 303 17.44 2.31 -0.30
N GLU A 304 18.00 3.49 -0.06
CA GLU A 304 17.26 4.68 0.37
C GLU A 304 17.29 5.78 -0.69
N THR A 305 16.17 6.48 -0.86
CA THR A 305 16.06 7.62 -1.77
C THR A 305 15.08 8.68 -1.24
N THR A 306 14.84 9.76 -1.98
CA THR A 306 13.76 10.72 -1.68
C THR A 306 12.52 10.38 -2.51
N PRO A 307 11.30 10.80 -2.10
CA PRO A 307 10.10 10.65 -2.92
C PRO A 307 10.27 11.18 -4.34
N LEU A 308 10.87 12.36 -4.49
CA LEU A 308 11.13 12.98 -5.79
C LEU A 308 12.02 12.09 -6.67
N GLN A 309 13.13 11.60 -6.11
CA GLN A 309 14.06 10.75 -6.85
C GLN A 309 13.44 9.40 -7.20
N SER A 310 12.53 8.86 -6.37
CA SER A 310 11.77 7.66 -6.71
C SER A 310 10.91 7.86 -7.97
N TYR A 311 10.25 9.01 -8.12
CA TYR A 311 9.52 9.33 -9.35
C TYR A 311 10.42 9.45 -10.58
N VAL A 312 11.63 9.99 -10.42
CA VAL A 312 12.64 10.02 -11.50
C VAL A 312 12.99 8.58 -11.91
N GLN A 313 13.28 7.72 -10.95
CA GLN A 313 13.64 6.31 -11.17
C GLN A 313 12.50 5.51 -11.84
N ILE A 314 11.24 5.75 -11.46
CA ILE A 314 10.06 5.17 -12.13
C ILE A 314 9.99 5.63 -13.59
N ASN A 315 10.19 6.93 -13.85
CA ASN A 315 10.18 7.44 -15.22
C ASN A 315 11.34 6.92 -16.06
N GLU A 316 12.51 6.69 -15.47
CA GLU A 316 13.63 6.04 -16.13
C GLU A 316 13.32 4.59 -16.49
N ALA A 317 12.70 3.82 -15.58
CA ALA A 317 12.24 2.47 -15.87
C ALA A 317 11.22 2.47 -17.03
N LEU A 318 10.28 3.42 -17.04
CA LEU A 318 9.32 3.57 -18.14
C LEU A 318 10.01 3.87 -19.48
N LYS A 319 11.12 4.61 -19.52
CA LYS A 319 11.84 4.87 -20.79
C LYS A 319 12.33 3.58 -21.45
N ALA A 320 12.63 2.56 -20.66
CA ALA A 320 13.08 1.26 -21.14
C ALA A 320 11.95 0.41 -21.77
N TYR A 321 10.67 0.79 -21.60
CA TYR A 321 9.57 0.20 -22.35
C TYR A 321 9.58 0.72 -23.79
N LYS A 322 9.78 -0.18 -24.76
CA LYS A 322 10.00 0.15 -26.19
C LYS A 322 8.82 -0.24 -27.06
#